data_AF-A0A5K1AD59-F1
#
_entry.id   AF-A0A5K1AD59-F1
#
_cell.length_a   1.000
_cell.length_b   1.000
_cell.length_c   1.000
_cell.angle_alpha   90.00
_cell.angle_beta   90.00
_cell.angle_gamma   90.00
#
_symmetry.space_group_name_H-M   'P 1'
#
loop_
_entity.id
_entity.type
_entity.pdbx_description
1 polymer ?
#
loop_
_entity_poly.entity_id
_entity_poly.type
_entity_poly.pdbx_seq_one_letter_code
_entity_poly.pdbx_strand_id
1 'polypeptide(L)' 'PQAFSVDGHEEHMQVNHLAPALLTVLLLPSLIRGSPSRIVNVNSI' A
#
# COMPACT_ATOMS: atom_id res chain seq x y z
N PRO A 1 2.71 -15.06 -15.79
CA PRO A 1 3.03 -16.27 -15.00
C PRO A 1 2.98 -15.91 -13.53
N GLN A 2 2.66 -16.83 -12.63
CA GLN A 2 2.67 -16.53 -11.19
C GLN A 2 4.11 -16.29 -10.75
N ALA A 3 4.36 -15.11 -10.17
CA ALA A 3 5.66 -14.67 -9.72
C ALA A 3 5.59 -14.30 -8.24
N PHE A 4 6.74 -14.38 -7.57
CA PHE A 4 6.86 -14.11 -6.14
C PHE A 4 7.95 -13.09 -5.90
N SER A 5 7.70 -12.18 -4.97
CA SER A 5 8.66 -11.18 -4.52
C SER A 5 9.80 -11.82 -3.70
N VAL A 6 10.81 -11.00 -3.38
CA VAL A 6 11.88 -11.37 -2.44
C VAL A 6 11.37 -11.67 -1.03
N ASP A 7 10.20 -11.12 -0.66
CA ASP A 7 9.55 -11.32 0.63
C ASP A 7 8.63 -12.56 0.65
N GLY A 8 8.55 -13.29 -0.46
CA GLY A 8 7.76 -14.52 -0.60
C GLY A 8 6.25 -14.30 -0.83
N HIS A 9 5.83 -13.06 -1.12
CA HIS A 9 4.45 -12.77 -1.50
C HIS A 9 4.26 -12.90 -3.00
N GLU A 10 3.05 -13.27 -3.42
CA GLU A 10 2.70 -13.21 -4.84
C GLU A 10 2.86 -11.76 -5.33
N GLU A 11 3.51 -11.58 -6.49
CA GLU A 11 4.04 -10.30 -6.91
C GLU A 11 2.94 -9.23 -7.05
N HIS A 12 1.81 -9.56 -7.68
CA HIS A 12 0.70 -8.63 -7.82
C HIS A 12 0.05 -8.29 -6.48
N MET A 13 -0.09 -9.27 -5.58
CA MET A 13 -0.57 -9.04 -4.22
C MET A 13 0.35 -8.10 -3.44
N GLN A 14 1.67 -8.28 -3.56
CA GLN A 14 2.65 -7.43 -2.91
C GLN A 14 2.55 -5.99 -3.40
N VAL A 15 2.57 -5.78 -4.72
CA VAL A 15 2.63 -4.42 -5.28
C VAL A 15 1.30 -3.67 -5.20
N ASN A 16 0.16 -4.35 -5.39
CA ASN A 16 -1.15 -3.68 -5.48
C ASN A 16 -1.88 -3.57 -4.14
N HIS A 17 -1.54 -4.40 -3.15
CA HIS A 17 -2.28 -4.44 -1.88
C HIS A 17 -1.36 -4.27 -0.66
N LEU A 18 -0.32 -5.10 -0.52
CA LEU A 18 0.52 -5.10 0.68
C LEU A 18 1.37 -3.83 0.80
N ALA A 19 2.04 -3.44 -0.29
CA ALA A 19 2.88 -2.25 -0.34
C ALA A 19 2.12 -0.94 -0.04
N PRO A 20 0.97 -0.62 -0.70
CA PRO A 20 0.24 0.60 -0.39
C PRO A 20 -0.40 0.60 1.01
N ALA A 21 -0.80 -0.57 1.52
CA ALA A 21 -1.29 -0.69 2.90
C ALA A 21 -0.17 -0.38 3.92
N LEU A 22 1.02 -0.96 3.73
CA LEU A 22 2.17 -0.70 4.60
C LEU A 22 2.59 0.77 4.54
N LEU A 23 2.67 1.35 3.35
CA LEU A 23 2.98 2.78 3.17
C LEU A 23 2.01 3.66 3.96
N THR A 24 0.72 3.35 3.92
CA THR A 24 -0.30 4.06 4.68
C THR A 24 -0.05 4.00 6.17
N VAL A 25 0.28 2.82 6.72
CA VAL A 25 0.59 2.65 8.14
C VAL A 25 1.83 3.46 8.53
N LEU A 26 2.88 3.44 7.71
CA LEU A 26 4.11 4.21 7.97
C LEU A 26 3.89 5.72 7.94
N LEU A 27 3.01 6.20 7.07
CA LEU A 27 2.69 7.63 6.95
C LEU A 27 1.61 8.11 7.92
N LEU A 28 0.88 7.21 8.57
CA LEU A 28 -0.27 7.54 9.41
C LEU A 28 0.01 8.64 10.45
N PRO A 29 1.14 8.64 11.20
CA PRO A 29 1.44 9.72 12.14
C PRO A 29 1.62 11.08 11.45
N SER A 30 2.25 11.09 10.27
CA SER A 30 2.47 12.32 9.48
C SER A 30 1.17 12.84 8.88
N LEU A 31 0.30 11.95 8.42
CA LEU A 31 -1.04 12.29 7.89
C LEU A 31 -1.93 12.90 8.98
N ILE A 32 -1.88 12.36 10.20
CA ILE A 32 -2.60 12.91 11.36
C ILE A 32 -2.10 14.31 11.71
N ARG A 33 -0.76 14.51 11.75
CA ARG A 33 -0.17 15.83 12.05
C ARG A 33 -0.49 16.88 10.96
N GLY A 34 -0.54 16.47 9.70
CA GLY A 34 -0.77 17.35 8.55
C GLY A 34 -2.24 17.53 8.16
N SER A 35 -3.18 17.42 9.09
CA SER A 35 -4.62 17.52 8.80
C SER A 35 -4.99 18.89 8.18
N PRO A 36 -5.86 18.94 7.16
CA PRO A 36 -6.62 17.82 6.59
C PRO A 36 -5.80 17.00 5.58
N SER A 37 -5.84 15.68 5.72
CA SER A 37 -5.21 14.73 4.79
C SER A 37 -6.17 13.61 4.40
N ARG A 38 -5.93 12.96 3.26
CA ARG A 38 -6.77 11.87 2.74
C ARG A 38 -5.92 10.83 2.02
N ILE A 39 -6.29 9.56 2.19
CA ILE A 39 -5.75 8.43 1.42
C ILE A 39 -6.80 8.04 0.36
N VAL A 40 -6.37 7.89 -0.88
CA VAL A 40 -7.23 7.44 -2.00
C VAL A 40 -6.59 6.21 -2.63
N ASN A 41 -7.26 5.07 -2.52
CA ASN A 41 -6.83 3.83 -3.17
C ASN A 41 -7.45 3.72 -4.57
N VAL A 42 -6.64 3.47 -5.59
CA VAL A 42 -7.08 3.39 -6.99
C VAL A 42 -7.18 1.91 -7.37
N ASN A 43 -8.37 1.48 -7.76
CA ASN A 43 -8.65 0.11 -8.19
C ASN A 43 -9.33 0.11 -9.56
N SER A 44 -9.37 -1.05 -10.20
CA SER A 44 -10.17 -1.27 -11.41
C SER A 44 -11.67 -1.32 -11.08
N ILE A 45 -12.50 -0.98 -12.08
CA ILE A 45 -13.96 -1.11 -12.01
C ILE A 45 -14.44 -2.53 -12.31
#